data_AF-A0A7K0CFT8-F1
#
_entry.id   AF-A0A7K0CFT8-F1
#
_cell.length_a   1.000
_cell.length_b   1.000
_cell.length_c   1.000
_cell.angle_alpha   90.00
_cell.angle_beta   90.00
_cell.angle_gamma   90.00
#
_symmetry.space_group_name_H-M   'P 1'
#
loop_
_entity.id
_entity.type
_entity.pdbx_description
1 polymer ?
#
loop_
_entity_poly.entity_id
_entity_poly.type
_entity_poly.pdbx_seq_one_letter_code
_entity_poly.pdbx_strand_id
1 'polypeptide(L)'
;MNVQQLGLLTGAALTALVFLTACSGSREPGPDPSLSAAPPVDQAEARSPKALLAEEVKTDLEKRLGVHESEFGSGTGSACSTRSATMFTQECATTAAATAEDAAFALTKTEGHEGFATLRSVAAKIQTSVSDYRRLKCASGPENPEVRDSCLAPAAVIAGAFPELRGGANLGLAGK
;
A
#
# COMPACT_ATOMS: atom_id res chain seq x y z
N MET A 1 -23.42 -16.72 43.31
CA MET A 1 -23.85 -18.09 42.98
C MET A 1 -23.25 -18.48 41.64
N ASN A 2 -22.56 -19.63 41.60
CA ASN A 2 -22.19 -20.53 40.47
C ASN A 2 -21.60 -19.90 39.19
N VAL A 3 -20.35 -20.14 38.76
CA VAL A 3 -19.54 -21.37 38.54
C VAL A 3 -20.17 -22.36 37.55
N GLN A 4 -19.57 -22.46 36.35
CA GLN A 4 -19.09 -23.67 35.62
C GLN A 4 -18.87 -23.29 34.13
N GLN A 5 -17.65 -23.36 33.56
CA GLN A 5 -16.97 -24.56 33.00
C GLN A 5 -17.79 -25.21 31.86
N LEU A 6 -17.25 -25.66 30.72
CA LEU A 6 -16.00 -26.39 30.46
C LEU A 6 -15.84 -26.58 28.93
N GLY A 7 -14.61 -26.73 28.43
CA GLY A 7 -14.38 -27.35 27.12
C GLY A 7 -12.96 -27.20 26.57
N LEU A 8 -12.05 -28.01 27.10
CA LEU A 8 -10.71 -28.28 26.56
C LEU A 8 -10.76 -29.23 25.34
N LEU A 9 -9.86 -29.04 24.38
CA LEU A 9 -9.20 -30.08 23.57
C LEU A 9 -7.79 -29.54 23.22
N THR A 10 -6.74 -29.77 24.02
CA THR A 10 -5.76 -30.87 23.94
C THR A 10 -5.48 -31.43 22.54
N GLY A 11 -4.27 -31.16 22.04
CA GLY A 11 -3.62 -31.85 20.92
C GLY A 11 -2.11 -31.64 21.00
N ALA A 12 -1.37 -32.73 21.20
CA ALA A 12 0.01 -32.78 21.69
C ALA A 12 1.11 -32.63 20.61
N ALA A 13 2.32 -32.40 21.11
CA ALA A 13 3.59 -32.17 20.45
C ALA A 13 4.11 -33.31 19.54
N LEU A 14 5.04 -32.96 18.64
CA LEU A 14 6.13 -33.83 18.19
C LEU A 14 7.35 -33.01 17.72
N THR A 15 8.44 -33.20 18.46
CA THR A 15 9.82 -32.81 18.22
C THR A 15 10.47 -33.57 17.06
N ALA A 16 11.34 -32.92 16.28
CA ALA A 16 12.53 -33.55 15.69
C ALA A 16 13.60 -32.51 15.33
N LEU A 17 14.64 -32.42 16.16
CA LEU A 17 15.96 -31.94 15.73
C LEU A 17 16.59 -33.01 14.81
N VAL A 18 17.17 -32.59 13.70
CA VAL A 18 18.11 -33.42 12.94
C VAL A 18 19.46 -32.70 12.95
N PHE A 19 20.33 -33.13 13.86
CA PHE A 19 21.77 -33.01 13.71
C PHE A 19 22.22 -34.18 12.83
N LEU A 20 22.87 -33.89 11.70
CA LEU A 20 23.73 -34.84 11.02
C LEU A 20 25.16 -34.32 11.03
N THR A 21 25.92 -34.86 11.98
CA THR A 21 27.36 -34.89 12.01
C THR A 21 27.89 -36.06 11.16
N ALA A 22 29.14 -35.89 10.71
CA ALA A 22 30.11 -36.89 10.25
C ALA A 22 30.30 -37.08 8.73
N CYS A 23 31.45 -36.60 8.25
CA CYS A 23 32.49 -37.50 7.75
C CYS A 23 33.87 -36.89 8.03
N SER A 24 34.59 -37.50 8.98
CA SER A 24 36.04 -37.30 9.17
C SER A 24 36.79 -38.11 8.11
N GLY A 25 37.71 -37.46 7.40
CA GLY A 25 38.64 -38.10 6.47
C GLY A 25 39.99 -37.40 6.54
N SER A 26 40.90 -38.01 7.29
CA SER A 26 42.37 -38.00 7.25
C SER A 26 43.17 -36.75 6.81
N ARG A 27 44.09 -36.41 7.72
CA ARG A 27 45.20 -35.46 7.71
C ARG A 27 46.29 -35.80 6.67
N GLU A 28 46.70 -34.80 5.87
CA GLU A 28 48.05 -34.71 5.28
C GLU A 28 48.62 -33.30 5.56
N PRO A 29 49.91 -33.17 5.97
CA PRO A 29 50.57 -31.88 6.11
C PRO A 29 51.31 -31.53 4.81
N GLY A 30 51.00 -30.39 4.21
CA GLY A 30 51.70 -29.84 3.05
C GLY A 30 51.68 -28.31 3.05
N PRO A 31 52.74 -27.65 2.57
CA PRO A 31 53.17 -26.32 3.01
C PRO A 31 52.38 -25.16 2.39
N ASP A 32 52.29 -24.05 3.12
CA ASP A 32 51.85 -22.73 2.64
C ASP A 32 52.50 -22.36 1.29
N PRO A 33 51.76 -21.65 0.41
CA PRO A 33 51.97 -20.20 0.41
C PRO A 33 50.72 -19.35 0.11
N SER A 34 50.77 -18.12 0.62
CA SER A 34 50.28 -16.90 -0.02
C SER A 34 48.76 -16.62 -0.09
N LEU A 35 48.40 -15.60 0.67
CA LEU A 35 47.70 -14.39 0.19
C LEU A 35 46.43 -14.60 -0.64
N SER A 36 45.28 -14.52 0.03
CA SER A 36 44.32 -13.45 -0.28
C SER A 36 43.32 -13.35 0.86
N ALA A 37 43.47 -12.32 1.68
CA ALA A 37 42.33 -11.77 2.38
C ALA A 37 41.35 -11.33 1.29
N ALA A 38 40.28 -12.10 1.10
CA ALA A 38 39.14 -11.63 0.35
C ALA A 38 38.70 -10.31 1.02
N PRO A 39 38.56 -9.20 0.28
CA PRO A 39 37.99 -8.01 0.88
C PRO A 39 36.62 -8.38 1.44
N PRO A 40 36.22 -7.81 2.60
CA PRO A 40 34.84 -7.93 3.03
C PRO A 40 33.99 -7.40 1.88
N VAL A 41 33.15 -8.28 1.35
CA VAL A 41 32.14 -7.93 0.39
C VAL A 41 31.12 -7.12 1.17
N ASP A 42 31.41 -5.83 1.35
CA ASP A 42 30.43 -4.80 1.65
C ASP A 42 29.55 -4.67 0.39
N GLN A 43 28.76 -5.69 0.10
CA GLN A 43 27.64 -5.60 -0.83
C GLN A 43 26.49 -4.91 -0.10
N ALA A 44 26.71 -3.65 0.27
CA ALA A 44 25.64 -2.70 0.05
C ALA A 44 25.49 -2.62 -1.48
N GLU A 45 24.63 -3.48 -2.06
CA GLU A 45 24.32 -3.43 -3.49
C GLU A 45 24.09 -1.96 -3.86
N ALA A 46 24.90 -1.46 -4.78
CA ALA A 46 24.71 -0.13 -5.33
C ALA A 46 23.30 -0.07 -5.92
N ARG A 47 22.38 0.58 -5.20
CA ARG A 47 20.99 0.66 -5.60
C ARG A 47 20.90 1.31 -6.97
N SER A 48 20.17 0.69 -7.88
CA SER A 48 19.95 1.26 -9.20
C SER A 48 19.25 2.64 -9.09
N PRO A 49 19.50 3.57 -10.02
CA PRO A 49 18.79 4.85 -10.04
C PRO A 49 17.25 4.69 -10.03
N LYS A 50 16.73 3.63 -10.66
CA LYS A 50 15.31 3.29 -10.65
C LYS A 50 14.81 2.91 -9.25
N ALA A 51 15.59 2.13 -8.50
CA ALA A 51 15.24 1.77 -7.12
C ALA A 51 15.27 2.99 -6.19
N LEU A 52 16.26 3.89 -6.35
CA LEU A 52 16.32 5.13 -5.58
C LEU A 52 15.10 6.03 -5.85
N LEU A 53 14.73 6.19 -7.12
CA LEU A 53 13.54 6.95 -7.50
C LEU A 53 12.26 6.33 -6.93
N ALA A 54 12.11 5.00 -7.01
CA ALA A 54 10.92 4.32 -6.49
C ALA A 54 10.77 4.49 -4.97
N GLU A 55 11.87 4.44 -4.22
CA GLU A 55 11.88 4.74 -2.79
C GLU A 55 11.57 6.21 -2.48
N GLU A 56 12.08 7.15 -3.29
CA GLU A 56 11.75 8.58 -3.17
C GLU A 56 10.26 8.82 -3.38
N VAL A 57 9.71 8.32 -4.50
CA VAL A 57 8.28 8.46 -4.84
C VAL A 57 7.42 7.86 -3.74
N LYS A 58 7.76 6.66 -3.25
CA LYS A 58 7.04 6.01 -2.14
C LYS A 58 7.10 6.86 -0.88
N THR A 59 8.29 7.28 -0.46
CA THR A 59 8.48 8.04 0.80
C THR A 59 7.66 9.33 0.78
N ASP A 60 7.72 10.07 -0.33
CA ASP A 60 7.00 11.32 -0.50
C ASP A 60 5.48 11.11 -0.50
N LEU A 61 4.99 10.08 -1.20
CA LEU A 61 3.59 9.72 -1.19
C LEU A 61 3.12 9.27 0.19
N GLU A 62 3.83 8.37 0.86
CA GLU A 62 3.44 7.86 2.18
C GLU A 62 3.34 8.96 3.22
N LYS A 63 4.29 9.90 3.22
CA LYS A 63 4.25 11.07 4.11
C LYS A 63 3.01 11.92 3.86
N ARG A 64 2.73 12.22 2.59
CA ARG A 64 1.59 13.07 2.20
C ARG A 64 0.25 12.36 2.49
N LEU A 65 0.11 11.12 2.02
CA LEU A 65 -1.09 10.30 2.23
C LEU A 65 -1.36 10.08 3.72
N GLY A 66 -0.34 9.92 4.55
CA GLY A 66 -0.52 9.75 5.99
C GLY A 66 -1.21 10.94 6.66
N VAL A 67 -0.88 12.17 6.25
CA VAL A 67 -1.54 13.38 6.75
C VAL A 67 -3.00 13.39 6.33
N HIS A 68 -3.29 13.29 5.03
CA HIS A 68 -4.66 13.36 4.53
C HIS A 68 -5.53 12.18 4.97
N GLU A 69 -5.00 10.96 5.04
CA GLU A 69 -5.75 9.80 5.52
C GLU A 69 -6.11 9.93 7.00
N SER A 70 -5.23 10.53 7.81
CA SER A 70 -5.53 10.80 9.23
C SER A 70 -6.64 11.83 9.42
N GLU A 71 -6.74 12.79 8.49
CA GLU A 71 -7.73 13.87 8.53
C GLU A 71 -9.09 13.43 7.96
N PHE A 72 -9.07 12.76 6.79
CA PHE A 72 -10.28 12.46 6.02
C PHE A 72 -10.77 11.01 6.13
N GLY A 73 -9.96 10.12 6.71
CA GLY A 73 -10.25 8.69 6.79
C GLY A 73 -10.20 7.97 5.44
N SER A 74 -10.27 6.64 5.47
CA SER A 74 -10.33 5.78 4.27
C SER A 74 -11.32 4.63 4.45
N GLY A 75 -11.72 4.01 3.34
CA GLY A 75 -12.67 2.90 3.31
C GLY A 75 -13.96 3.24 4.05
N THR A 76 -14.32 2.44 5.05
CA THR A 76 -15.51 2.67 5.87
C THR A 76 -15.42 3.89 6.80
N GLY A 77 -14.21 4.38 7.10
CA GLY A 77 -13.98 5.57 7.92
C GLY A 77 -14.00 6.88 7.12
N SER A 78 -14.11 6.81 5.79
CA SER A 78 -14.19 8.00 4.94
C SER A 78 -15.61 8.57 4.91
N ALA A 79 -15.73 9.90 4.83
CA ALA A 79 -16.99 10.57 4.54
C ALA A 79 -17.63 10.09 3.22
N CYS A 80 -16.81 9.67 2.25
CA CYS A 80 -17.26 9.16 0.95
C CYS A 80 -17.64 7.67 0.94
N SER A 81 -17.53 6.97 2.08
CA SER A 81 -18.03 5.59 2.19
C SER A 81 -19.50 5.53 1.75
N THR A 82 -19.87 4.56 0.92
CA THR A 82 -21.28 4.39 0.49
C THR A 82 -22.22 4.03 1.63
N ARG A 83 -21.66 3.70 2.81
CA ARG A 83 -22.39 3.46 4.06
C ARG A 83 -22.41 4.69 4.99
N SER A 84 -21.68 5.75 4.65
CA SER A 84 -21.63 6.97 5.45
C SER A 84 -22.89 7.81 5.22
N ALA A 85 -23.42 8.38 6.31
CA ALA A 85 -24.47 9.39 6.23
C ALA A 85 -24.00 10.69 5.55
N THR A 86 -22.68 10.91 5.49
CA THR A 86 -22.06 12.14 4.96
C THR A 86 -21.61 12.01 3.51
N MET A 87 -21.91 10.87 2.85
CA MET A 87 -21.51 10.61 1.47
C MET A 87 -22.11 11.57 0.46
N PHE A 88 -23.32 12.10 0.70
CA PHE A 88 -23.97 13.07 -0.19
C PHE A 88 -23.82 14.52 0.29
N THR A 89 -22.77 14.82 1.07
CA THR A 89 -22.55 16.16 1.64
C THR A 89 -21.24 16.77 1.16
N GLN A 90 -21.02 18.02 1.58
CA GLN A 90 -19.78 18.74 1.32
C GLN A 90 -18.56 18.09 1.99
N GLU A 91 -18.73 17.30 3.05
CA GLU A 91 -17.63 16.59 3.70
C GLU A 91 -17.00 15.58 2.74
N CYS A 92 -17.81 14.77 2.04
CA CYS A 92 -17.29 13.90 1.00
C CYS A 92 -16.68 14.69 -0.16
N ALA A 93 -17.22 15.87 -0.53
CA ALA A 93 -16.58 16.71 -1.55
C ALA A 93 -15.19 17.20 -1.13
N THR A 94 -14.97 17.50 0.15
CA THR A 94 -13.66 17.87 0.69
C THR A 94 -12.71 16.68 0.65
N THR A 95 -13.13 15.48 1.08
CA THR A 95 -12.35 14.25 0.93
C THR A 95 -12.01 13.96 -0.54
N ALA A 96 -12.96 14.16 -1.45
CA ALA A 96 -12.77 14.02 -2.89
C ALA A 96 -11.73 15.01 -3.45
N ALA A 97 -11.67 16.23 -2.91
CA ALA A 97 -10.64 17.20 -3.30
C ALA A 97 -9.24 16.75 -2.82
N ALA A 98 -9.10 16.38 -1.55
CA ALA A 98 -7.81 15.92 -1.01
C ALA A 98 -7.25 14.69 -1.75
N THR A 99 -8.12 13.71 -2.01
CA THR A 99 -7.74 12.50 -2.76
C THR A 99 -7.38 12.80 -4.22
N ALA A 100 -8.05 13.76 -4.86
CA ALA A 100 -7.65 14.24 -6.19
C ALA A 100 -6.28 14.94 -6.15
N GLU A 101 -5.98 15.76 -5.15
CA GLU A 101 -4.66 16.39 -5.04
C GLU A 101 -3.55 15.34 -4.88
N ASP A 102 -3.78 14.30 -4.10
CA ASP A 102 -2.81 13.21 -3.90
C ASP A 102 -2.63 12.35 -5.16
N ALA A 103 -3.72 12.10 -5.89
CA ALA A 103 -3.64 11.44 -7.18
C ALA A 103 -2.88 12.30 -8.20
N ALA A 104 -3.11 13.61 -8.24
CA ALA A 104 -2.34 14.51 -9.12
C ALA A 104 -0.86 14.50 -8.75
N PHE A 105 -0.54 14.57 -7.46
CA PHE A 105 0.83 14.47 -6.97
C PHE A 105 1.51 13.16 -7.40
N ALA A 106 0.82 12.02 -7.30
CA ALA A 106 1.33 10.72 -7.76
C ALA A 106 1.62 10.70 -9.26
N LEU A 107 0.74 11.29 -10.09
CA LEU A 107 0.96 11.39 -11.53
C LEU A 107 2.20 12.24 -11.84
N THR A 108 2.33 13.42 -11.21
CA THR A 108 3.50 14.29 -11.40
C THR A 108 4.80 13.62 -10.96
N LYS A 109 4.81 12.97 -9.79
CA LYS A 109 6.00 12.28 -9.26
C LYS A 109 6.48 11.10 -10.12
N THR A 110 5.59 10.54 -10.93
CA THR A 110 5.90 9.38 -11.78
C THR A 110 6.01 9.76 -13.24
N GLU A 111 5.86 11.02 -13.62
CA GLU A 111 5.90 11.46 -15.01
C GLU A 111 7.27 11.15 -15.65
N GLY A 112 7.26 10.54 -16.84
CA GLY A 112 8.50 10.17 -17.54
C GLY A 112 9.28 8.99 -16.94
N HIS A 113 8.81 8.37 -15.85
CA HIS A 113 9.53 7.31 -15.15
C HIS A 113 8.93 5.91 -15.33
N GLU A 114 9.69 4.92 -15.77
CA GLU A 114 9.16 3.55 -15.90
C GLU A 114 8.93 2.86 -14.55
N GLY A 115 8.04 1.85 -14.53
CA GLY A 115 7.84 0.99 -13.37
C GLY A 115 6.83 1.50 -12.34
N PHE A 116 5.96 2.45 -12.71
CA PHE A 116 4.87 2.96 -11.87
C PHE A 116 3.50 2.83 -12.55
N ALA A 117 3.32 1.84 -13.42
CA ALA A 117 2.11 1.72 -14.24
C ALA A 117 0.86 1.57 -13.37
N THR A 118 0.95 0.77 -12.31
CA THR A 118 -0.15 0.58 -11.36
C THR A 118 -0.49 1.88 -10.63
N LEU A 119 0.51 2.60 -10.10
CA LEU A 119 0.29 3.88 -9.41
C LEU A 119 -0.39 4.90 -10.32
N ARG A 120 0.07 5.04 -11.57
CA ARG A 120 -0.56 5.95 -12.54
C ARG A 120 -2.00 5.56 -12.85
N SER A 121 -2.26 4.26 -13.03
CA SER A 121 -3.62 3.77 -13.30
C SER A 121 -4.57 4.07 -12.14
N VAL A 122 -4.13 3.85 -10.90
CA VAL A 122 -4.90 4.17 -9.69
C VAL A 122 -5.16 5.67 -9.61
N ALA A 123 -4.12 6.49 -9.76
CA ALA A 123 -4.24 7.94 -9.69
C ALA A 123 -5.18 8.50 -10.76
N ALA A 124 -5.09 8.03 -12.01
CA ALA A 124 -6.00 8.41 -13.08
C ALA A 124 -7.46 8.02 -12.77
N LYS A 125 -7.68 6.80 -12.25
CA LYS A 125 -9.01 6.34 -11.85
C LYS A 125 -9.63 7.22 -10.76
N ILE A 126 -8.82 7.66 -9.79
CA ILE A 126 -9.26 8.58 -8.72
C ILE A 126 -9.66 9.93 -9.33
N GLN A 127 -8.83 10.51 -10.20
CA GLN A 127 -9.14 11.77 -10.90
C GLN A 127 -10.48 11.69 -11.65
N THR A 128 -10.68 10.63 -12.43
CA THR A 128 -11.95 10.40 -13.14
C THR A 128 -13.12 10.28 -12.18
N SER A 129 -12.97 9.51 -11.10
CA SER A 129 -14.05 9.31 -10.11
C SER A 129 -14.43 10.60 -9.38
N VAL A 130 -13.43 11.43 -9.03
CA VAL A 130 -13.69 12.76 -8.43
C VAL A 130 -14.39 13.68 -9.43
N SER A 131 -13.96 13.67 -10.69
CA SER A 131 -14.64 14.43 -11.76
C SER A 131 -16.09 13.99 -11.94
N ASP A 132 -16.34 12.68 -11.96
CA ASP A 132 -17.68 12.11 -12.08
C ASP A 132 -18.57 12.48 -10.88
N TYR A 133 -18.06 12.33 -9.66
CA TYR A 133 -18.75 12.72 -8.43
C TYR A 133 -19.16 14.21 -8.44
N ARG A 134 -18.25 15.08 -8.91
CA ARG A 134 -18.52 16.52 -9.07
C ARG A 134 -19.54 16.81 -10.17
N ARG A 135 -19.39 16.17 -11.35
CA ARG A 135 -20.30 16.33 -12.50
C ARG A 135 -21.74 15.95 -12.14
N LEU A 136 -21.90 14.87 -11.39
CA LEU A 136 -23.20 14.38 -10.90
C LEU A 136 -23.76 15.22 -9.74
N LYS A 137 -23.00 16.20 -9.23
CA LYS A 137 -23.36 17.04 -8.08
C LYS A 137 -23.72 16.20 -6.84
N CYS A 138 -23.02 15.10 -6.62
CA CYS A 138 -23.34 14.16 -5.54
C CYS A 138 -23.36 14.83 -4.15
N ALA A 139 -22.48 15.80 -3.91
CA ALA A 139 -22.42 16.53 -2.64
C ALA A 139 -23.58 17.50 -2.39
N SER A 140 -24.45 17.75 -3.37
CA SER A 140 -25.64 18.59 -3.18
C SER A 140 -26.84 17.81 -2.65
N GLY A 141 -26.68 16.54 -2.29
CA GLY A 141 -27.78 15.71 -1.81
C GLY A 141 -28.87 15.49 -2.85
N PRO A 142 -28.58 14.92 -4.03
CA PRO A 142 -29.60 14.70 -5.05
C PRO A 142 -30.74 13.83 -4.51
N GLU A 143 -31.98 14.22 -4.82
CA GLU A 143 -33.20 13.47 -4.47
C GLU A 143 -33.57 12.42 -5.52
N ASN A 144 -33.16 12.64 -6.78
CA ASN A 144 -33.39 11.68 -7.86
C ASN A 144 -32.65 10.36 -7.57
N PRO A 145 -33.37 9.22 -7.46
CA PRO A 145 -32.76 7.92 -7.13
C PRO A 145 -31.69 7.45 -8.13
N GLU A 146 -31.87 7.69 -9.42
CA GLU A 146 -30.92 7.28 -10.47
C GLU A 146 -29.61 8.06 -10.36
N VAL A 147 -29.70 9.36 -10.03
CA VAL A 147 -28.51 10.19 -9.77
C VAL A 147 -27.80 9.73 -8.50
N ARG A 148 -28.56 9.42 -7.44
CA ARG A 148 -27.99 8.90 -6.18
C ARG A 148 -27.26 7.58 -6.40
N ASP A 149 -27.84 6.66 -7.17
CA ASP A 149 -27.20 5.39 -7.52
C ASP A 149 -25.91 5.60 -8.32
N SER A 150 -25.95 6.50 -9.32
CA SER A 150 -24.78 6.88 -10.13
C SER A 150 -23.63 7.46 -9.31
N CYS A 151 -23.90 8.05 -8.14
CA CYS A 151 -22.89 8.58 -7.23
C CYS A 151 -22.15 7.50 -6.42
N LEU A 152 -22.70 6.29 -6.29
CA LEU A 152 -22.16 5.26 -5.41
C LEU A 152 -20.78 4.76 -5.86
N ALA A 153 -20.63 4.47 -7.16
CA ALA A 153 -19.38 3.98 -7.72
C ALA A 153 -18.21 4.98 -7.58
N PRO A 154 -18.34 6.25 -8.00
CA PRO A 154 -17.24 7.21 -7.84
C PRO A 154 -16.93 7.49 -6.35
N ALA A 155 -17.95 7.55 -5.48
CA ALA A 155 -17.73 7.73 -4.05
C ALA A 155 -16.97 6.56 -3.40
N ALA A 156 -17.26 5.32 -3.81
CA ALA A 156 -16.53 4.15 -3.34
C ALA A 156 -15.05 4.19 -3.74
N VAL A 157 -14.73 4.66 -4.96
CA VAL A 157 -13.34 4.85 -5.38
C VAL A 157 -12.65 5.93 -4.55
N ILE A 158 -13.32 7.07 -4.30
CA ILE A 158 -12.80 8.15 -3.46
C ILE A 158 -12.52 7.66 -2.04
N ALA A 159 -13.45 6.90 -1.44
CA ALA A 159 -13.28 6.34 -0.11
C ALA A 159 -12.07 5.42 -0.02
N GLY A 160 -11.78 4.64 -1.06
CA GLY A 160 -10.63 3.73 -1.14
C GLY A 160 -9.32 4.39 -1.59
N ALA A 161 -9.29 5.68 -1.91
CA ALA A 161 -8.19 6.30 -2.65
C ALA A 161 -6.83 6.21 -1.93
N PHE A 162 -6.76 6.53 -0.62
CA PHE A 162 -5.49 6.55 0.11
C PHE A 162 -4.76 5.20 0.16
N PRO A 163 -5.39 4.09 0.59
CA PRO A 163 -4.73 2.78 0.58
C PRO A 163 -4.39 2.29 -0.83
N GLU A 164 -5.20 2.62 -1.84
CA GLU A 164 -4.92 2.27 -3.23
C GLU A 164 -3.68 3.00 -3.78
N LEU A 165 -3.54 4.30 -3.51
CA LEU A 165 -2.35 5.08 -3.88
C LEU A 165 -1.10 4.54 -3.20
N ARG A 166 -1.19 4.20 -1.90
CA ARG A 166 -0.10 3.58 -1.15
C ARG A 166 0.25 2.20 -1.72
N GLY A 167 -0.75 1.39 -2.06
CA GLY A 167 -0.55 0.10 -2.72
C GLY A 167 0.16 0.24 -4.06
N GLY A 168 -0.27 1.20 -4.88
CA GLY A 168 0.38 1.53 -6.16
C GLY A 168 1.83 1.96 -6.00
N ALA A 169 2.14 2.81 -5.02
CA ALA A 169 3.51 3.23 -4.74
C ALA A 169 4.41 2.05 -4.31
N ASN A 170 3.90 1.16 -3.46
CA ASN A 170 4.62 -0.05 -3.05
C ASN A 170 4.85 -1.02 -4.22
N LEU A 171 3.90 -1.12 -5.16
CA LEU A 171 4.09 -1.89 -6.40
C LEU A 171 5.10 -1.24 -7.34
N GLY A 172 5.28 0.08 -7.26
CA GLY A 172 6.34 0.80 -7.97
C GLY A 172 7.75 0.33 -7.58
N LEU A 173 7.97 -0.05 -6.32
CA LEU A 173 9.22 -0.69 -5.89
C LEU A 173 9.48 -2.03 -6.58
N ALA A 174 8.41 -2.75 -6.93
CA ALA A 174 8.49 -3.99 -7.71
C ALA A 174 8.53 -3.73 -9.23
N GLY A 175 8.56 -2.47 -9.67
CA GLY A 175 8.57 -2.05 -11.07
C GLY A 175 7.24 -2.27 -11.81
N LYS A 176 6.10 -2.26 -11.09
CA LYS A 176 4.75 -2.57 -11.60
C LYS A 176 3.82 -1.35 -11.67
#